data_AF-A0A5Y5L9X3-F1
#
_entry.id   AF-A0A5Y5L9X3-F1
#
_cell.length_a   1.000
_cell.length_b   1.000
_cell.length_c   1.000
_cell.angle_alpha   90.00
_cell.angle_beta   90.00
_cell.angle_gamma   90.00
#
_symmetry.space_group_name_H-M   'P 1'
#
loop_
_entity.id
_entity.type
_entity.pdbx_description
1 polymer ?
#
loop_
_entity_poly.entity_id
_entity_poly.type
_entity_poly.pdbx_seq_one_letter_code
_entity_poly.pdbx_strand_id
1 'polypeptide(L)'
;MSWEIICKTDYIDYSVANNEDESFFTSQIVLSNREIHQEPSSEYKAPKDDVMVDTYIANSEHGIFQWTVTARRTGFNSFAEIEDIILTEPNDCEALSSAYFDIESD
;
A
#
# COMPACT_ATOMS: atom_id res chain seq x y z
N MET A 1 0.36 13.47 -13.24
CA MET A 1 -0.63 13.36 -12.16
C MET A 1 -0.20 14.29 -11.06
N SER A 2 -1.16 14.89 -10.37
CA SER A 2 -0.95 15.87 -9.29
C SER A 2 -1.13 15.25 -7.90
N TRP A 3 -1.03 13.93 -7.81
CA TRP A 3 -1.18 13.18 -6.56
C TRP A 3 -0.43 11.86 -6.62
N GLU A 4 -0.04 11.34 -5.46
CA GLU A 4 0.62 10.06 -5.30
C GLU A 4 0.32 9.41 -3.94
N ILE A 5 0.36 8.09 -3.92
CA ILE A 5 0.34 7.32 -2.68
C ILE A 5 1.74 7.40 -2.06
N ILE A 6 1.80 7.61 -0.76
CA ILE A 6 3.05 7.59 0.00
C ILE A 6 2.91 6.70 1.23
N CYS A 7 3.97 5.97 1.56
CA CYS A 7 4.07 5.27 2.84
C CYS A 7 4.67 6.20 3.89
N LYS A 8 3.97 6.37 5.01
CA LYS A 8 4.42 7.17 6.16
C LYS A 8 5.08 6.32 7.25
N THR A 9 5.07 5.00 7.10
CA THR A 9 5.69 4.05 8.02
C THR A 9 7.02 3.59 7.44
N ASP A 10 8.10 3.70 8.23
CA ASP A 10 9.43 3.28 7.78
C ASP A 10 9.61 1.76 7.84
N TYR A 11 9.11 1.10 8.87
CA TYR A 11 9.22 -0.34 9.11
C TYR A 11 8.06 -0.83 9.99
N ILE A 12 7.79 -2.13 9.98
CA ILE A 12 6.83 -2.77 10.89
C ILE A 12 7.52 -3.81 11.77
N ASP A 13 6.90 -4.07 12.92
CA ASP A 13 7.19 -5.23 13.76
C ASP A 13 6.36 -6.44 13.34
N TYR A 14 6.96 -7.62 13.49
CA TYR A 14 6.32 -8.91 13.20
C TYR A 14 6.81 -10.00 14.15
N SER A 15 6.02 -11.06 14.28
CA SER A 15 6.38 -12.30 14.98
C SER A 15 6.43 -13.48 14.02
N VAL A 16 7.00 -14.59 14.48
CA VAL A 16 7.00 -15.87 13.77
C VAL A 16 6.15 -16.85 14.57
N ALA A 17 5.26 -17.61 13.92
CA ALA A 17 4.22 -18.43 14.55
C ALA A 17 4.73 -19.47 15.57
N ASN A 18 6.02 -19.83 15.54
CA ASN A 18 6.65 -20.76 16.47
C ASN A 18 7.41 -20.07 17.62
N ASN A 19 7.35 -18.74 17.71
CA ASN A 19 8.09 -17.93 18.68
C ASN A 19 7.34 -16.63 19.01
N GLU A 20 6.13 -16.75 19.57
CA GLU A 20 5.26 -15.62 19.94
C GLU A 20 5.90 -14.66 20.96
N ASP A 21 6.94 -15.11 21.67
CA ASP A 21 7.68 -14.29 22.65
C ASP A 21 8.77 -13.42 22.01
N GLU A 22 9.07 -13.58 20.72
CA GLU A 22 10.11 -12.83 20.00
C GLU A 22 9.50 -11.96 18.90
N SER A 23 9.88 -10.68 18.89
CA SER A 23 9.51 -9.73 17.84
C SER A 23 10.71 -9.29 17.03
N PHE A 24 10.48 -9.12 15.74
CA PHE A 24 11.46 -8.71 14.75
C PHE A 24 11.00 -7.45 14.04
N PHE A 25 11.92 -6.79 13.36
CA PHE A 25 11.60 -5.64 12.50
C PHE A 25 11.91 -5.97 11.05
N THR A 26 11.08 -5.45 10.14
CA THR A 26 11.43 -5.44 8.73
C THR A 26 12.54 -4.42 8.47
N SER A 27 13.19 -4.55 7.31
CA SER A 27 13.90 -3.44 6.68
C SER A 27 12.94 -2.30 6.32
N GLN A 28 13.50 -1.21 5.79
CA GLN A 28 12.70 -0.06 5.38
C GLN A 28 11.68 -0.46 4.31
N ILE A 29 10.44 -0.01 4.47
CA ILE A 29 9.38 -0.12 3.47
C ILE A 29 9.74 0.79 2.30
N VAL A 30 9.83 0.22 1.11
CA VAL A 30 10.19 0.94 -0.11
C VAL A 30 9.16 0.69 -1.20
N LEU A 31 8.90 1.72 -2.01
CA LEU A 31 8.11 1.59 -3.22
C LEU A 31 8.86 0.69 -4.22
N SER A 32 8.23 -0.41 -4.62
CA SER A 32 8.76 -1.38 -5.57
C SER A 32 8.25 -1.13 -6.99
N ASN A 33 6.95 -0.86 -7.13
CA ASN A 33 6.29 -0.66 -8.41
C ASN A 33 5.15 0.34 -8.29
N ARG A 34 4.88 1.08 -9.37
CA ARG A 34 3.75 1.99 -9.51
C ARG A 34 3.09 1.78 -10.86
N GLU A 35 1.84 1.37 -10.84
CA GLU A 35 0.99 1.23 -12.03
C GLU A 35 -0.07 2.31 -12.02
N ILE A 36 -0.29 2.91 -13.19
CA ILE A 36 -1.29 3.95 -13.34
C ILE A 36 -2.07 3.71 -14.62
N HIS A 37 -3.38 3.65 -14.48
CA HIS A 37 -4.31 3.46 -15.59
C HIS A 37 -5.59 4.26 -15.36
N GLN A 38 -6.44 4.28 -16.38
CA GLN A 38 -7.74 4.96 -16.32
C GLN A 38 -8.87 3.96 -16.51
N GLU A 39 -9.91 4.10 -15.69
CA GLU A 39 -11.08 3.23 -15.73
C GLU A 39 -12.35 4.02 -16.08
N PRO A 40 -13.37 3.38 -16.67
CA PRO A 40 -14.68 4.01 -16.82
C PRO A 40 -15.22 4.42 -15.45
N SER A 41 -15.66 5.67 -15.33
CA SER A 41 -16.26 6.14 -14.10
C SER A 41 -17.64 5.52 -13.88
N SER A 42 -17.99 5.30 -12.61
CA SER A 42 -19.31 4.83 -12.21
C SER A 42 -20.40 5.89 -12.38
N GLU A 43 -20.02 7.16 -12.54
CA GLU A 43 -20.91 8.30 -12.68
C GLU A 43 -21.34 8.56 -14.14
N TYR A 44 -22.63 8.89 -14.33
CA TYR A 44 -23.19 9.13 -15.66
C TYR A 44 -22.54 10.34 -16.33
N LYS A 45 -21.82 10.10 -17.43
CA LYS A 45 -21.06 11.10 -18.22
C LYS A 45 -19.89 11.75 -17.47
N ALA A 46 -19.39 11.13 -16.41
CA ALA A 46 -18.15 11.56 -15.80
C ALA A 46 -16.94 11.33 -16.71
N PRO A 47 -15.86 12.13 -16.56
CA PRO A 47 -14.55 11.76 -17.05
C PRO A 47 -14.13 10.40 -16.50
N LYS A 48 -13.15 9.74 -17.13
CA LYS A 48 -12.59 8.49 -16.59
C LYS A 48 -11.95 8.74 -15.22
N ASP A 49 -11.99 7.72 -14.38
CA ASP A 49 -11.31 7.74 -13.09
C ASP A 49 -9.82 7.45 -13.31
N ASP A 50 -8.95 8.14 -12.59
CA ASP A 50 -7.53 7.82 -12.53
C ASP A 50 -7.30 6.84 -11.39
N VAL A 51 -6.66 5.71 -11.68
CA VAL A 51 -6.34 4.66 -10.69
C VAL A 51 -4.83 4.52 -10.58
N MET A 52 -4.31 4.51 -9.36
CA MET A 52 -2.92 4.24 -9.03
C MET A 52 -2.85 3.00 -8.16
N VAL A 53 -2.02 2.05 -8.55
CA VAL A 53 -1.71 0.85 -7.77
C VAL A 53 -0.22 0.86 -7.46
N ASP A 54 0.10 1.09 -6.20
CA ASP A 54 1.47 1.05 -5.70
C ASP A 54 1.73 -0.27 -4.98
N THR A 55 2.88 -0.87 -5.29
CA THR A 55 3.39 -2.02 -4.54
C THR A 55 4.56 -1.57 -3.68
N TYR A 56 4.42 -1.69 -2.36
CA TYR A 56 5.50 -1.46 -1.39
C TYR A 56 6.02 -2.80 -0.88
N ILE A 57 7.32 -2.88 -0.61
CA ILE A 57 7.95 -4.08 -0.04
C ILE A 57 8.84 -3.72 1.13
N ALA A 58 8.95 -4.64 2.08
CA ALA A 58 9.97 -4.63 3.11
C ALA A 58 10.52 -6.04 3.28
N ASN A 59 11.84 -6.18 3.16
CA ASN A 59 12.50 -7.45 3.43
C ASN A 59 12.59 -7.69 4.94
N SER A 60 12.51 -8.93 5.36
CA SER A 60 12.78 -9.39 6.72
C SER A 60 13.75 -10.58 6.67
N GLU A 61 14.17 -11.07 7.83
CA GLU A 61 14.97 -12.31 7.91
C GLU A 61 14.19 -13.54 7.43
N HIS A 62 12.86 -13.47 7.45
CA HIS A 62 11.94 -14.59 7.21
C HIS A 62 11.21 -14.50 5.86
N GLY A 63 11.38 -13.41 5.11
CA GLY A 63 10.82 -13.24 3.78
C GLY A 63 10.51 -11.79 3.43
N ILE A 64 9.60 -11.59 2.48
CA ILE A 64 9.20 -10.26 2.02
C ILE A 64 7.77 -9.98 2.47
N PHE A 65 7.58 -8.87 3.17
CA PHE A 65 6.26 -8.28 3.37
C PHE A 65 5.96 -7.38 2.17
N GLN A 66 4.76 -7.54 1.60
CA GLN A 66 4.35 -6.78 0.42
C GLN A 66 2.99 -6.14 0.66
N TRP A 67 2.89 -4.84 0.42
CA TRP A 67 1.64 -4.09 0.41
C TRP A 67 1.28 -3.72 -1.01
N THR A 68 0.04 -3.99 -1.40
CA THR A 68 -0.56 -3.48 -2.63
C THR A 68 -1.60 -2.46 -2.25
N VAL A 69 -1.35 -1.19 -2.59
CA VAL A 69 -2.21 -0.05 -2.25
C VAL A 69 -2.86 0.46 -3.52
N THR A 70 -4.19 0.45 -3.55
CA THR A 70 -4.98 0.98 -4.67
C THR A 70 -5.63 2.28 -4.25
N ALA A 71 -5.44 3.33 -5.03
CA ALA A 71 -6.09 4.61 -4.85
C ALA A 71 -6.76 5.06 -6.14
N ARG A 72 -7.87 5.80 -5.99
CA ARG A 72 -8.67 6.30 -7.12
C ARG A 72 -8.96 7.77 -6.94
N ARG A 73 -8.82 8.52 -8.03
CA ARG A 73 -9.44 9.83 -8.20
C ARG A 73 -10.59 9.68 -9.19
N THR A 74 -11.82 9.85 -8.71
CA THR A 74 -12.95 9.85 -9.63
C THR A 74 -12.87 11.04 -10.58
N GLY A 75 -13.39 10.89 -11.80
CA GLY A 75 -13.24 11.90 -12.85
C GLY A 75 -13.76 13.30 -12.51
N PHE A 76 -14.68 13.42 -11.54
CA PHE A 76 -15.20 14.70 -11.05
C PHE A 76 -14.54 15.20 -9.76
N ASN A 77 -13.85 14.34 -9.02
CA ASN A 77 -13.24 14.73 -7.75
C ASN A 77 -11.89 15.42 -7.98
N SER A 78 -11.63 16.43 -7.15
CA SER A 78 -10.34 17.11 -7.12
C SER A 78 -9.26 16.34 -6.34
N PHE A 79 -9.67 15.34 -5.54
CA PHE A 79 -8.81 14.57 -4.65
C PHE A 79 -8.97 13.07 -4.92
N ALA A 80 -7.89 12.33 -4.67
CA ALA A 80 -7.87 10.88 -4.71
C ALA A 80 -8.12 10.31 -3.31
N GLU A 81 -8.59 9.07 -3.25
CA GLU A 81 -8.80 8.32 -2.00
C GLU A 81 -8.17 6.93 -2.12
N ILE A 82 -7.65 6.40 -1.01
CA ILE A 82 -7.18 5.01 -0.94
C ILE A 82 -8.42 4.11 -0.85
N GLU A 83 -8.59 3.25 -1.85
CA GLU A 83 -9.71 2.31 -1.93
C GLU A 83 -9.41 1.01 -1.17
N ASP A 84 -8.17 0.51 -1.28
CA ASP A 84 -7.79 -0.78 -0.73
C ASP A 84 -6.29 -0.87 -0.39
N ILE A 85 -5.99 -1.65 0.65
CA ILE A 85 -4.63 -1.97 1.09
C ILE A 85 -4.59 -3.47 1.39
N ILE A 86 -3.87 -4.22 0.57
CA ILE A 86 -3.67 -5.66 0.75
C ILE A 86 -2.25 -5.90 1.24
N LEU A 87 -2.11 -6.51 2.43
CA LEU A 87 -0.84 -7.02 2.94
C LEU A 87 -0.70 -8.50 2.59
N THR A 88 0.44 -8.88 2.03
CA THR A 88 0.90 -10.26 1.89
C THR A 88 2.12 -10.46 2.78
N GLU A 89 2.00 -11.38 3.72
CA GLU A 89 3.03 -11.71 4.70
C GLU A 89 3.84 -12.93 4.22
N PRO A 90 5.12 -13.05 4.64
CA PRO A 90 5.84 -14.31 4.51
C PRO A 90 5.15 -15.45 5.26
N ASN A 91 5.39 -16.69 4.84
CA ASN A 91 4.86 -17.86 5.55
C ASN A 91 5.30 -17.87 7.01
N ASP A 92 4.39 -18.29 7.89
CA ASP A 92 4.61 -18.41 9.33
C ASP A 92 5.00 -17.09 10.02
N CYS A 93 4.76 -15.94 9.39
CA CYS A 93 4.94 -14.62 9.99
C CYS A 93 3.59 -13.93 10.20
N GLU A 94 3.51 -13.10 11.23
CA GLU A 94 2.33 -12.25 11.51
C GLU A 94 2.80 -10.83 11.78
N ALA A 95 2.25 -9.85 11.05
CA ALA A 95 2.51 -8.44 11.31
C ALA A 95 1.85 -8.01 12.61
N LEU A 96 2.64 -7.46 13.52
CA LEU A 96 2.18 -6.94 14.81
C LEU A 96 1.76 -5.47 14.72
N SER A 97 2.22 -4.76 13.67
CA SER A 97 1.73 -3.44 13.31
C SER A 97 1.41 -3.29 11.82
N SER A 98 0.61 -2.28 11.51
CA SER A 98 0.21 -1.96 10.14
C SER A 98 1.02 -0.78 9.61
N ALA A 99 1.35 -0.82 8.33
CA ALA A 99 1.89 0.33 7.61
C ALA A 99 0.80 1.37 7.35
N TYR A 100 1.14 2.65 7.51
CA TYR A 100 0.26 3.76 7.24
C TYR A 100 0.58 4.36 5.86
N PHE A 101 -0.46 4.50 5.04
CA PHE A 101 -0.39 5.07 3.70
C PHE A 101 -1.28 6.30 3.63
N ASP A 102 -0.83 7.29 2.86
CA ASP A 102 -1.54 8.54 2.66
C ASP A 102 -1.46 8.97 1.19
N ILE A 103 -2.28 9.96 0.82
CA ILE A 103 -2.24 10.57 -0.50
C ILE A 103 -1.68 11.98 -0.35
N GLU A 104 -0.56 12.24 -1.00
CA GLU A 104 -0.06 13.60 -1.18
C GLU A 104 -0.48 14.12 -2.54
N SER A 105 -0.90 15.38 -2.57
CA SER A 105 -1.28 16.09 -3.79
C SER A 105 -0.58 17.45 -3.83
N ASP A 106 0.02 17.76 -4.98
CA ASP A 106 0.72 19.02 -5.27
C ASP A 106 -0.22 20.24 -5.28
#